data_AF-A0A1I6MUY4-F1
#
_entry.id   AF-A0A1I6MUY4-F1
#
_cell.length_a   1.000
_cell.length_b   1.000
_cell.length_c   1.000
_cell.angle_alpha   90.00
_cell.angle_beta   90.00
_cell.angle_gamma   90.00
#
_symmetry.space_group_name_H-M   'P 1'
#
loop_
_entity.id
_entity.type
_entity.pdbx_description
1 polymer ?
#
loop_
_entity_poly.entity_id
_entity_poly.type
_entity_poly.pdbx_seq_one_letter_code
_entity_poly.pdbx_strand_id
1 'polypeptide(L)'
;MVVVSRNGDVIRYDPTGLVMRLSDKVIDDIALRLDHRIPPTSERSDSQKPSSIRVDPHEHLEGIDAWEVRQDGEWLYFAANLPGDQGVRGFRRLGDGGDILGDAPGPLVGILGLGGPRAAIATREASHYPQHITAPADDIGAVGHAGVEDAKSVDTLEHLREVTHEALVAETFIRWQQEKYAAFPVFMTRVETDSSATSAQLANGKAFENFVAAASNLTLAAKRMGKKPKLMCVHLDYSLEDTSDDAVAYRDGMLSVMGRAEDALFKLGFENPVFVARMESGTAEITQAAAIEGQWELAWNHGSHRFLYSAPSYMFAHDRFERATTDARREMAEMTAAAIADPENWQCPTFYLAERTGDPKVIKVVAQSMTDLVVDQYDPFDAGAGGGFRVLYADNPVDVTDVSVDPDDSKALHLRLSARPEGEGVQIAYAFGAAPRDGSYPANCGVVRDTWQLESKTGRVLNRWALPCLLPLQPGASDA
;
A
#
# COMPACT_ATOMS: atom_id res chain seq x y z
N MET A 1 -28.03 13.98 47.55
CA MET A 1 -28.86 14.88 48.38
C MET A 1 -29.90 15.51 47.46
N VAL A 2 -31.19 15.26 47.68
CA VAL A 2 -32.28 15.72 46.79
C VAL A 2 -33.03 16.84 47.52
N VAL A 3 -33.15 18.01 46.89
CA VAL A 3 -33.98 19.11 47.42
C VAL A 3 -35.31 19.10 46.67
N VAL A 4 -36.38 18.81 47.40
CA VAL A 4 -37.73 18.59 46.84
C VAL A 4 -38.61 19.80 47.13
N SER A 5 -39.30 20.30 46.11
CA SER A 5 -40.33 21.35 46.25
C SER A 5 -41.73 20.75 46.04
N ARG A 6 -42.78 21.52 46.36
CA ARG A 6 -44.19 21.09 46.26
C ARG A 6 -44.63 20.64 44.85
N ASN A 7 -43.82 20.94 43.81
CA ASN A 7 -44.07 20.59 42.40
C ASN A 7 -43.06 19.58 41.82
N GLY A 8 -42.29 18.88 42.67
CA GLY A 8 -41.29 17.88 42.26
C GLY A 8 -39.83 18.29 42.59
N ASP A 9 -38.90 17.40 42.27
CA ASP A 9 -37.47 17.57 42.55
C ASP A 9 -36.87 18.71 41.71
N VAL A 10 -36.21 19.67 42.37
CA VAL A 10 -35.68 20.88 41.70
C VAL A 10 -34.21 20.67 41.26
N ILE A 11 -33.48 19.82 41.97
CA ILE A 11 -32.07 19.51 41.68
C ILE A 11 -31.86 17.99 41.76
N ARG A 12 -31.36 17.41 40.67
CA ARG A 12 -30.94 16.00 40.56
C ARG A 12 -29.49 15.91 40.09
N TYR A 13 -28.89 14.76 40.29
CA TYR A 13 -27.55 14.45 39.81
C TYR A 13 -27.57 13.03 39.23
N ASP A 14 -27.05 12.87 38.02
CA ASP A 14 -26.90 11.59 37.35
C ASP A 14 -25.49 11.47 36.71
N PRO A 15 -25.12 10.31 36.11
CA PRO A 15 -23.78 10.10 35.56
C PRO A 15 -23.37 11.07 34.43
N THR A 16 -24.31 11.81 33.84
CA THR A 16 -24.04 12.85 32.83
C THR A 16 -23.87 14.24 33.44
N GLY A 17 -24.18 14.41 34.73
CA GLY A 17 -23.93 15.63 35.50
C GLY A 17 -25.09 16.09 36.38
N LEU A 18 -25.06 17.37 36.76
CA LEU A 18 -26.10 18.02 37.57
C LEU A 18 -27.28 18.42 36.68
N VAL A 19 -28.48 17.94 37.00
CA VAL A 19 -29.73 18.30 36.31
C VAL A 19 -30.54 19.23 37.21
N MET A 20 -30.70 20.49 36.80
CA MET A 20 -31.48 21.49 37.54
C MET A 20 -32.69 21.93 36.71
N ARG A 21 -33.88 21.89 37.32
CA ARG A 21 -35.11 22.41 36.69
C ARG A 21 -35.33 23.85 37.12
N LEU A 22 -35.12 24.77 36.18
CA LEU A 22 -35.33 26.21 36.36
C LEU A 22 -36.67 26.62 35.74
N SER A 23 -37.30 27.66 36.29
CA SER A 23 -38.47 28.27 35.64
C SER A 23 -38.02 29.18 34.49
N ASP A 24 -38.88 29.38 33.50
CA ASP A 24 -38.60 30.24 32.33
C ASP A 24 -38.13 31.64 32.74
N LYS A 25 -38.74 32.20 33.79
CA LYS A 25 -38.35 33.50 34.36
C LYS A 25 -36.91 33.54 34.89
N VAL A 26 -36.38 32.41 35.38
CA VAL A 26 -34.99 32.30 35.87
C VAL A 26 -34.04 32.08 34.70
N ILE A 27 -34.46 31.34 33.66
CA ILE A 27 -33.70 31.21 32.40
C ILE A 27 -33.50 32.58 31.76
N ASP A 28 -34.57 33.38 31.68
CA ASP A 28 -34.53 34.74 31.11
C ASP A 28 -33.59 35.67 31.90
N ASP A 29 -33.62 35.63 33.23
CA ASP A 29 -32.73 36.43 34.09
C ASP A 29 -31.25 35.97 34.00
N ILE A 30 -31.00 34.67 33.81
CA ILE A 30 -29.64 34.15 33.56
C ILE A 30 -29.13 34.62 32.20
N ALA A 31 -29.95 34.54 31.16
CA ALA A 31 -29.60 35.01 29.82
C ALA A 31 -29.23 36.51 29.84
N LEU A 32 -30.04 37.32 30.52
CA LEU A 32 -29.81 38.76 30.68
C LEU A 32 -28.48 39.07 31.40
N ARG A 33 -28.10 38.24 32.38
CA ARG A 33 -26.86 38.43 33.16
C ARG A 33 -25.61 37.90 32.46
N LEU A 34 -25.76 36.93 31.56
CA LEU A 34 -24.66 36.43 30.72
C LEU A 34 -24.32 37.44 29.62
N ASP A 35 -25.32 38.10 29.04
CA ASP A 35 -25.13 39.16 28.04
C ASP A 35 -24.34 40.37 28.60
N HIS A 36 -24.45 40.62 29.91
CA HIS A 36 -23.72 41.70 30.59
C HIS A 36 -22.34 41.32 31.13
N ARG A 37 -21.88 40.08 30.94
CA ARG A 37 -20.56 39.60 31.44
C ARG A 37 -19.53 39.34 30.35
N ILE A 38 -19.88 39.52 29.09
CA ILE A 38 -18.93 39.47 27.96
C ILE A 38 -18.56 40.91 27.62
N PRO A 39 -17.29 41.34 27.76
CA PRO A 39 -16.90 42.70 27.38
C PRO A 39 -17.08 42.88 25.86
N PRO A 40 -17.49 44.07 25.39
CA PRO A 40 -17.75 44.31 23.98
C PRO A 40 -16.43 44.26 23.23
N THR A 41 -16.12 43.10 22.65
CA THR A 41 -15.07 42.97 21.66
C THR A 41 -15.72 43.31 20.33
N SER A 42 -15.37 44.49 19.82
CA SER A 42 -15.24 44.84 18.40
C SER A 42 -16.21 44.17 17.44
N GLU A 43 -17.14 44.97 16.89
CA GLU A 43 -17.85 44.78 15.62
C GLU A 43 -17.47 43.47 14.91
N ARG A 44 -18.20 42.41 15.22
CA ARG A 44 -18.24 41.23 14.35
C ARG A 44 -18.90 41.71 13.06
N SER A 45 -18.06 41.89 12.05
CA SER A 45 -18.45 41.80 10.65
C SER A 45 -19.45 40.65 10.48
N ASP A 46 -20.52 40.90 9.74
CA ASP A 46 -21.46 39.91 9.18
C ASP A 46 -20.80 38.94 8.18
N SER A 47 -19.52 38.60 8.36
CA SER A 47 -18.83 37.63 7.52
C SER A 47 -19.02 36.21 8.08
N GLN A 48 -19.79 35.44 7.32
CA GLN A 48 -19.92 33.98 7.35
C GLN A 48 -20.78 33.34 8.46
N LYS A 49 -22.10 33.46 8.31
CA LYS A 49 -22.95 32.25 8.47
C LYS A 49 -22.60 31.30 7.30
N PRO A 50 -22.31 30.01 7.53
CA PRO A 50 -22.24 29.07 6.42
C PRO A 50 -23.62 29.01 5.76
N SER A 51 -23.66 29.27 4.46
CA SER A 51 -24.86 29.39 3.63
C SER A 51 -25.48 28.04 3.27
N SER A 52 -25.36 27.02 4.13
CA SER A 52 -25.87 25.69 3.79
C SER A 52 -27.40 25.70 3.80
N ILE A 53 -28.03 25.43 2.67
CA ILE A 53 -29.50 25.41 2.50
C ILE A 53 -29.98 23.97 2.64
N ARG A 54 -31.01 23.73 3.46
CA ARG A 54 -31.67 22.41 3.50
C ARG A 54 -32.48 22.24 2.22
N VAL A 55 -32.29 21.13 1.52
CA VAL A 55 -32.96 20.84 0.23
C VAL A 55 -33.79 19.56 0.34
N ASP A 56 -34.72 19.36 -0.59
CA ASP A 56 -35.54 18.14 -0.65
C ASP A 56 -34.72 16.97 -1.21
N PRO A 57 -34.52 15.88 -0.45
CA PRO A 57 -33.83 14.70 -0.95
C PRO A 57 -34.44 14.13 -2.23
N HIS A 58 -35.77 14.19 -2.39
CA HIS A 58 -36.45 13.60 -3.54
C HIS A 58 -36.15 14.34 -4.85
N GLU A 59 -35.81 15.63 -4.79
CA GLU A 59 -35.46 16.42 -5.98
C GLU A 59 -34.01 16.18 -6.43
N HIS A 60 -33.13 15.77 -5.51
CA HIS A 60 -31.68 15.76 -5.75
C HIS A 60 -31.01 14.38 -5.63
N LEU A 61 -31.64 13.43 -4.93
CA LEU A 61 -31.10 12.11 -4.60
C LEU A 61 -32.17 11.03 -4.82
N GLU A 62 -32.74 10.99 -6.02
CA GLU A 62 -33.77 10.01 -6.38
C GLU A 62 -33.32 8.57 -6.09
N GLY A 63 -34.19 7.79 -5.41
CA GLY A 63 -33.93 6.40 -5.07
C GLY A 63 -32.99 6.17 -3.88
N ILE A 64 -32.54 7.23 -3.20
CA ILE A 64 -31.66 7.14 -2.03
C ILE A 64 -32.42 7.56 -0.77
N ASP A 65 -32.43 6.69 0.25
CA ASP A 65 -32.89 7.04 1.60
C ASP A 65 -31.81 7.91 2.28
N ALA A 66 -31.86 9.21 2.00
CA ALA A 66 -30.93 10.21 2.50
C ALA A 66 -31.56 11.09 3.58
N TRP A 67 -30.80 11.37 4.62
CA TRP A 67 -31.17 12.21 5.75
C TRP A 67 -30.29 13.46 5.80
N GLU A 68 -30.81 14.51 6.45
CA GLU A 68 -30.10 15.77 6.70
C GLU A 68 -29.47 16.42 5.46
N VAL A 69 -30.13 16.29 4.30
CA VAL A 69 -29.62 16.80 3.02
C VAL A 69 -29.49 18.33 3.05
N ARG A 70 -28.27 18.78 2.79
CA ARG A 70 -27.87 20.19 2.78
C ARG A 70 -27.08 20.47 1.52
N GLN A 71 -27.30 21.63 0.92
CA GLN A 71 -26.51 22.14 -0.19
C GLN A 71 -25.57 23.23 0.32
N ASP A 72 -24.29 23.13 -0.02
CA ASP A 72 -23.28 24.17 0.17
C ASP A 72 -22.48 24.36 -1.12
N GLY A 73 -22.70 25.48 -1.79
CA GLY A 73 -22.21 25.72 -3.15
C GLY A 73 -22.73 24.68 -4.15
N GLU A 74 -21.80 24.05 -4.87
CA GLU A 74 -22.08 22.98 -5.83
C GLU A 74 -22.24 21.60 -5.19
N TRP A 75 -22.05 21.47 -3.87
CA TRP A 75 -22.04 20.19 -3.17
C TRP A 75 -23.32 19.97 -2.36
N LEU A 76 -23.86 18.77 -2.47
CA LEU A 76 -24.85 18.21 -1.56
C LEU A 76 -24.12 17.40 -0.49
N TYR A 77 -24.55 17.53 0.76
CA TYR A 77 -24.07 16.79 1.92
C TYR A 77 -25.26 16.10 2.59
N PHE A 78 -25.12 14.83 2.93
CA PHE A 78 -26.23 14.03 3.48
C PHE A 78 -25.71 12.81 4.23
N ALA A 79 -26.55 12.23 5.09
CA ALA A 79 -26.30 10.92 5.67
C ALA A 79 -27.16 9.87 4.95
N ALA A 80 -26.64 8.67 4.73
CA ALA A 80 -27.40 7.58 4.11
C ALA A 80 -26.84 6.21 4.50
N ASN A 81 -27.56 5.15 4.16
CA ASN A 81 -27.03 3.78 4.12
C ASN A 81 -26.84 3.35 2.66
N LEU A 82 -25.68 3.67 2.07
CA LEU A 82 -25.37 3.35 0.66
C LEU A 82 -24.75 1.95 0.53
N PRO A 83 -24.80 1.33 -0.68
CA PRO A 83 -24.15 0.04 -0.92
C PRO A 83 -22.66 0.03 -0.58
N GLY A 84 -22.21 -1.05 0.07
CA GLY A 84 -20.83 -1.25 0.52
C GLY A 84 -20.73 -1.54 2.02
N ASP A 85 -19.55 -1.93 2.47
CA ASP A 85 -19.27 -2.35 3.84
C ASP A 85 -19.14 -1.17 4.81
N GLN A 86 -19.16 0.07 4.31
CA GLN A 86 -19.12 1.27 5.14
C GLN A 86 -20.36 1.41 6.04
N GLY A 87 -21.55 0.95 5.66
CA GLY A 87 -22.77 1.22 6.44
C GLY A 87 -23.13 2.72 6.55
N VAL A 88 -23.90 3.10 7.57
CA VAL A 88 -24.49 4.44 7.70
C VAL A 88 -23.45 5.52 8.00
N ARG A 89 -23.26 6.48 7.08
CA ARG A 89 -22.27 7.57 7.21
C ARG A 89 -22.71 8.84 6.46
N GLY A 90 -21.90 9.89 6.59
CA GLY A 90 -21.99 11.11 5.80
C GLY A 90 -21.38 10.95 4.41
N PHE A 91 -22.05 11.50 3.41
CA PHE A 91 -21.68 11.48 2.00
C PHE A 91 -21.82 12.88 1.41
N ARG A 92 -21.14 13.08 0.29
CA ARG A 92 -21.25 14.28 -0.54
C ARG A 92 -21.39 13.93 -2.01
N ARG A 93 -22.05 14.80 -2.77
CA ARG A 93 -22.22 14.65 -4.23
C ARG A 93 -22.20 16.03 -4.87
N LEU A 94 -21.70 16.16 -6.10
CA LEU A 94 -21.94 17.36 -6.88
C LEU A 94 -23.43 17.44 -7.26
N GLY A 95 -23.97 18.66 -7.28
CA GLY A 95 -25.37 18.89 -7.66
C GLY A 95 -25.66 18.53 -9.12
N ASP A 96 -24.65 18.61 -9.98
CA ASP A 96 -24.69 18.18 -11.38
C ASP A 96 -23.45 17.33 -11.70
N GLY A 97 -23.67 16.14 -12.27
CA GLY A 97 -22.63 15.15 -12.55
C GLY A 97 -21.95 14.56 -11.31
N GLY A 98 -20.95 13.70 -11.57
CA GLY A 98 -20.11 13.07 -10.55
C GLY A 98 -20.81 12.03 -9.66
N ASP A 99 -20.01 11.14 -9.12
CA ASP A 99 -20.51 10.10 -8.22
C ASP A 99 -20.63 10.58 -6.77
N ILE A 100 -21.34 9.79 -5.96
CA ILE A 100 -21.47 10.04 -4.52
C ILE A 100 -20.17 9.62 -3.84
N LEU A 101 -19.57 10.53 -3.09
CA LEU A 101 -18.31 10.32 -2.36
C LEU A 101 -18.56 10.30 -0.86
N GLY A 102 -17.69 9.64 -0.11
CA GLY A 102 -17.68 9.72 1.35
C GLY A 102 -17.37 11.14 1.81
N ASP A 103 -18.14 11.68 2.75
CA ASP A 103 -17.81 12.95 3.40
C ASP A 103 -16.86 12.69 4.59
N ALA A 104 -15.66 12.24 4.24
CA ALA A 104 -14.60 11.93 5.18
C ALA A 104 -13.90 13.18 5.71
N PRO A 105 -13.43 13.23 6.97
CA PRO A 105 -12.46 14.24 7.38
C PRO A 105 -11.09 13.99 6.73
N GLY A 106 -10.23 15.00 6.71
CA GLY A 106 -8.85 14.88 6.23
C GLY A 106 -8.67 15.03 4.70
N PRO A 107 -7.47 14.71 4.19
CA PRO A 107 -7.10 14.90 2.80
C PRO A 107 -7.81 13.92 1.85
N LEU A 108 -7.82 14.25 0.56
CA LEU A 108 -8.03 13.25 -0.49
C LEU A 108 -6.69 12.55 -0.71
N VAL A 109 -6.68 11.22 -0.57
CA VAL A 109 -5.43 10.44 -0.53
C VAL A 109 -5.24 9.68 -1.85
N GLY A 110 -4.09 9.86 -2.51
CA GLY A 110 -3.69 9.12 -3.69
C GLY A 110 -2.95 7.84 -3.34
N ILE A 111 -3.31 6.73 -3.99
CA ILE A 111 -2.46 5.55 -4.15
C ILE A 111 -2.32 5.33 -5.65
N LEU A 112 -1.16 5.69 -6.20
CA LEU A 112 -0.92 5.65 -7.63
C LEU A 112 0.02 4.51 -7.98
N GLY A 113 -0.12 3.94 -9.16
CA GLY A 113 0.75 2.89 -9.69
C GLY A 113 1.36 3.28 -11.02
N LEU A 114 2.55 2.77 -11.28
CA LEU A 114 3.23 2.85 -12.57
C LEU A 114 3.84 1.48 -12.88
N GLY A 115 3.58 0.94 -14.07
CA GLY A 115 4.05 -0.40 -14.38
C GLY A 115 3.83 -0.85 -15.81
N GLY A 116 4.02 -2.15 -16.03
CA GLY A 116 3.82 -2.82 -17.30
C GLY A 116 2.44 -3.45 -17.42
N PRO A 117 2.20 -4.26 -18.46
CA PRO A 117 0.95 -5.00 -18.61
C PRO A 117 0.56 -5.89 -17.41
N ARG A 118 1.50 -6.37 -16.58
CA ARG A 118 1.16 -7.14 -15.37
C ARG A 118 0.57 -6.27 -14.26
N ALA A 119 0.92 -4.98 -14.23
CA ALA A 119 0.34 -4.03 -13.28
C ALA A 119 -1.16 -3.73 -13.56
N ALA A 120 -1.61 -3.95 -14.80
CA ALA A 120 -3.00 -3.72 -15.23
C ALA A 120 -3.98 -4.82 -14.76
N ILE A 121 -3.55 -5.78 -13.95
CA ILE A 121 -4.42 -6.86 -13.45
C ILE A 121 -5.45 -6.29 -12.46
N ALA A 122 -6.73 -6.38 -12.85
CA ALA A 122 -7.87 -5.96 -12.04
C ALA A 122 -8.95 -7.05 -11.94
N THR A 123 -9.71 -7.05 -10.83
CA THR A 123 -10.92 -7.89 -10.70
C THR A 123 -12.12 -7.09 -11.17
N ARG A 124 -13.00 -7.69 -11.97
CA ARG A 124 -14.29 -7.10 -12.37
C ARG A 124 -15.34 -7.21 -11.25
N GLU A 125 -14.96 -6.76 -10.06
CA GLU A 125 -15.83 -6.63 -8.90
C GLU A 125 -15.87 -5.16 -8.50
N ALA A 126 -16.97 -4.73 -7.90
CA ALA A 126 -17.04 -3.41 -7.28
C ALA A 126 -16.18 -3.39 -6.01
N SER A 127 -15.61 -2.23 -5.71
CA SER A 127 -14.98 -1.99 -4.40
C SER A 127 -15.97 -2.26 -3.27
N HIS A 128 -15.49 -2.82 -2.16
CA HIS A 128 -16.30 -2.97 -0.94
C HIS A 128 -16.66 -1.61 -0.32
N TYR A 129 -15.95 -0.54 -0.68
CA TYR A 129 -16.15 0.82 -0.17
C TYR A 129 -16.25 1.83 -1.34
N PRO A 130 -17.28 1.73 -2.19
CA PRO A 130 -17.31 2.42 -3.49
C PRO A 130 -17.30 3.95 -3.37
N GLN A 131 -17.88 4.52 -2.31
CA GLN A 131 -17.86 5.97 -2.09
C GLN A 131 -16.51 6.47 -1.51
N HIS A 132 -15.65 5.58 -1.04
CA HIS A 132 -14.37 5.93 -0.42
C HIS A 132 -13.16 5.54 -1.26
N ILE A 133 -13.33 4.73 -2.30
CA ILE A 133 -12.24 4.31 -3.19
C ILE A 133 -12.70 4.56 -4.61
N THR A 134 -12.02 5.50 -5.26
CA THR A 134 -12.46 6.11 -6.52
C THR A 134 -11.32 6.23 -7.50
N ALA A 135 -11.63 6.55 -8.75
CA ALA A 135 -10.69 6.93 -9.79
C ALA A 135 -11.00 8.35 -10.30
N PRO A 136 -10.09 8.99 -11.05
CA PRO A 136 -10.46 10.16 -11.85
C PRO A 136 -11.68 9.84 -12.74
N ALA A 137 -12.65 10.75 -12.81
CA ALA A 137 -13.83 10.60 -13.67
C ALA A 137 -13.50 10.92 -15.14
N ASP A 138 -12.62 10.13 -15.74
CA ASP A 138 -12.15 10.26 -17.11
C ASP A 138 -12.73 9.20 -18.07
N ASP A 139 -13.67 8.39 -17.58
CA ASP A 139 -14.37 7.26 -18.21
C ASP A 139 -13.55 5.95 -18.30
N ILE A 140 -12.35 5.93 -17.75
CA ILE A 140 -11.40 4.82 -17.90
C ILE A 140 -11.43 3.90 -16.68
N GLY A 141 -11.42 4.46 -15.47
CA GLY A 141 -11.44 3.72 -14.21
C GLY A 141 -10.08 3.60 -13.52
N ALA A 142 -9.82 2.46 -12.86
CA ALA A 142 -8.64 2.25 -12.01
C ALA A 142 -7.37 1.91 -12.81
N VAL A 143 -7.52 1.42 -14.03
CA VAL A 143 -6.41 1.08 -14.95
C VAL A 143 -6.38 2.08 -16.09
N GLY A 144 -5.23 2.70 -16.34
CA GLY A 144 -5.06 3.66 -17.44
C GLY A 144 -5.10 3.06 -18.85
N HIS A 145 -4.83 3.89 -19.85
CA HIS A 145 -4.99 3.56 -21.27
C HIS A 145 -3.92 2.62 -21.87
N ALA A 146 -3.14 1.90 -21.06
CA ALA A 146 -2.06 1.02 -21.53
C ALA A 146 -1.11 1.71 -22.53
N GLY A 147 -0.88 3.02 -22.37
CA GLY A 147 -0.02 3.83 -23.22
C GLY A 147 -0.59 4.23 -24.58
N VAL A 148 -1.88 4.00 -24.83
CA VAL A 148 -2.54 4.29 -26.12
C VAL A 148 -3.05 5.72 -26.21
N GLU A 149 -3.66 6.22 -25.13
CA GLU A 149 -4.29 7.55 -25.08
C GLU A 149 -3.76 8.37 -23.90
N ASP A 150 -3.87 9.69 -24.02
CA ASP A 150 -3.53 10.63 -22.95
C ASP A 150 -4.61 10.63 -21.88
N ALA A 151 -4.20 10.54 -20.61
CA ALA A 151 -5.12 10.70 -19.49
C ALA A 151 -5.73 12.11 -19.50
N LYS A 152 -7.06 12.20 -19.40
CA LYS A 152 -7.77 13.48 -19.41
C LYS A 152 -7.51 14.24 -18.11
N SER A 153 -7.43 15.57 -18.21
CA SER A 153 -7.43 16.43 -17.03
C SER A 153 -8.87 16.59 -16.51
N VAL A 154 -9.11 16.11 -15.29
CA VAL A 154 -10.41 16.16 -14.63
C VAL A 154 -10.25 16.51 -13.16
N ASP A 155 -11.28 17.14 -12.59
CA ASP A 155 -11.34 17.55 -11.18
C ASP A 155 -12.47 16.83 -10.40
N THR A 156 -13.02 15.77 -10.99
CA THR A 156 -14.08 14.94 -10.42
C THR A 156 -13.63 13.49 -10.32
N LEU A 157 -14.34 12.74 -9.47
CA LEU A 157 -14.05 11.35 -9.14
C LEU A 157 -15.25 10.47 -9.48
N GLU A 158 -14.98 9.25 -9.93
CA GLU A 158 -15.98 8.22 -10.20
C GLU A 158 -15.70 6.95 -9.39
N HIS A 159 -16.75 6.15 -9.17
CA HIS A 159 -16.67 4.84 -8.56
C HIS A 159 -15.88 3.89 -9.46
N LEU A 160 -15.14 3.00 -8.82
CA LEU A 160 -14.39 1.98 -9.54
C LEU A 160 -15.32 0.94 -10.17
N ARG A 161 -15.07 0.62 -11.44
CA ARG A 161 -15.71 -0.49 -12.17
C ARG A 161 -14.93 -1.80 -12.02
N GLU A 162 -13.65 -1.69 -11.65
CA GLU A 162 -12.74 -2.78 -11.38
C GLU A 162 -11.79 -2.42 -10.24
N VAL A 163 -11.32 -3.45 -9.54
CA VAL A 163 -10.46 -3.30 -8.37
C VAL A 163 -9.03 -3.73 -8.74
N THR A 164 -8.10 -2.79 -8.75
CA THR A 164 -6.64 -2.99 -8.93
C THR A 164 -5.96 -3.28 -7.60
N HIS A 165 -4.64 -3.50 -7.63
CA HIS A 165 -3.84 -3.63 -6.42
C HIS A 165 -3.93 -2.39 -5.53
N GLU A 166 -3.82 -1.19 -6.11
CA GLU A 166 -3.89 0.09 -5.40
C GLU A 166 -5.24 0.27 -4.70
N ALA A 167 -6.33 -0.14 -5.38
CA ALA A 167 -7.66 -0.16 -4.80
C ALA A 167 -7.78 -1.16 -3.64
N LEU A 168 -7.20 -2.36 -3.74
CA LEU A 168 -7.17 -3.33 -2.63
C LEU A 168 -6.34 -2.83 -1.44
N VAL A 169 -5.27 -2.08 -1.68
CA VAL A 169 -4.49 -1.43 -0.62
C VAL A 169 -5.36 -0.40 0.10
N ALA A 170 -6.09 0.44 -0.64
CA ALA A 170 -7.06 1.37 -0.07
C ALA A 170 -8.16 0.65 0.72
N GLU A 171 -8.71 -0.48 0.22
CA GLU A 171 -9.69 -1.30 0.95
C GLU A 171 -9.13 -1.79 2.28
N THR A 172 -7.86 -2.23 2.29
CA THR A 172 -7.18 -2.71 3.49
C THR A 172 -7.11 -1.61 4.55
N PHE A 173 -6.74 -0.38 4.16
CA PHE A 173 -6.71 0.75 5.09
C PHE A 173 -8.09 1.08 5.65
N ILE A 174 -9.12 1.14 4.81
CA ILE A 174 -10.48 1.45 5.27
C ILE A 174 -10.96 0.40 6.26
N ARG A 175 -10.73 -0.88 5.97
CA ARG A 175 -11.08 -1.98 6.89
C ARG A 175 -10.38 -1.81 8.24
N TRP A 176 -9.08 -1.51 8.26
CA TRP A 176 -8.38 -1.26 9.54
C TRP A 176 -8.92 -0.04 10.29
N GLN A 177 -9.35 1.01 9.60
CA GLN A 177 -10.05 2.13 10.25
C GLN A 177 -11.41 1.68 10.79
N GLN A 178 -12.14 0.83 10.07
CA GLN A 178 -13.42 0.27 10.50
C GLN A 178 -13.28 -0.56 11.78
N GLU A 179 -12.31 -1.47 11.83
CA GLU A 179 -12.01 -2.31 13.00
C GLU A 179 -11.63 -1.47 14.23
N LYS A 180 -10.98 -0.32 14.01
CA LYS A 180 -10.57 0.62 15.08
C LYS A 180 -11.62 1.68 15.40
N TYR A 181 -12.77 1.68 14.73
CA TYR A 181 -13.81 2.72 14.83
C TYR A 181 -13.27 4.14 14.54
N ALA A 182 -12.31 4.25 13.63
CA ALA A 182 -11.64 5.48 13.26
C ALA A 182 -12.20 6.06 11.95
N ALA A 183 -11.77 7.29 11.63
CA ALA A 183 -12.27 8.02 10.47
C ALA A 183 -11.82 7.37 9.15
N PHE A 184 -12.76 7.23 8.21
CA PHE A 184 -12.47 6.70 6.88
C PHE A 184 -11.83 7.80 6.04
N PRO A 185 -10.73 7.54 5.34
CA PRO A 185 -10.25 8.43 4.27
C PRO A 185 -11.13 8.32 3.01
N VAL A 186 -10.94 9.22 2.06
CA VAL A 186 -11.33 9.01 0.65
C VAL A 186 -10.04 8.85 -0.15
N PHE A 187 -9.97 7.78 -0.92
CA PHE A 187 -8.87 7.42 -1.79
C PHE A 187 -9.22 7.66 -3.25
N MET A 188 -8.25 8.21 -3.97
CA MET A 188 -8.18 8.15 -5.43
C MET A 188 -7.08 7.15 -5.79
N THR A 189 -7.42 6.13 -6.58
CA THR A 189 -6.52 5.07 -6.99
C THR A 189 -6.45 4.98 -8.50
N ARG A 190 -5.24 4.82 -9.04
CA ARG A 190 -5.01 4.68 -10.48
C ARG A 190 -3.66 4.03 -10.73
N VAL A 191 -3.61 3.02 -11.59
CA VAL A 191 -2.35 2.48 -12.14
C VAL A 191 -2.23 2.83 -13.61
N GLU A 192 -1.10 3.42 -13.99
CA GLU A 192 -0.79 3.74 -15.37
C GLU A 192 0.22 2.74 -15.92
N THR A 193 -0.05 2.25 -17.13
CA THR A 193 0.74 1.21 -17.77
C THR A 193 0.97 1.52 -19.23
N ASP A 194 2.04 0.98 -19.82
CA ASP A 194 2.29 0.99 -21.25
C ASP A 194 3.10 -0.26 -21.66
N SER A 195 3.45 -0.34 -22.95
CA SER A 195 4.22 -1.44 -23.52
C SER A 195 5.71 -1.11 -23.66
N SER A 196 6.27 -0.31 -22.74
CA SER A 196 7.72 -0.10 -22.68
C SER A 196 8.44 -1.45 -22.63
N ALA A 197 9.57 -1.57 -23.32
CA ALA A 197 10.36 -2.79 -23.31
C ALA A 197 11.40 -2.78 -22.18
N THR A 198 11.82 -1.61 -21.71
CA THR A 198 12.78 -1.48 -20.59
C THR A 198 12.33 -0.44 -19.58
N SER A 199 12.83 -0.51 -18.35
CA SER A 199 12.55 0.43 -17.26
C SER A 199 13.02 1.84 -17.62
N ALA A 200 14.10 1.96 -18.39
CA ALA A 200 14.55 3.24 -18.97
C ALA A 200 13.52 3.81 -19.97
N GLN A 201 12.88 2.95 -20.79
CA GLN A 201 11.79 3.39 -21.67
C GLN A 201 10.53 3.73 -20.87
N LEU A 202 10.18 2.96 -19.83
CA LEU A 202 9.05 3.26 -18.94
C LEU A 202 9.16 4.66 -18.34
N ALA A 203 10.36 5.05 -17.90
CA ALA A 203 10.62 6.40 -17.38
C ALA A 203 10.26 7.52 -18.37
N ASN A 204 10.34 7.24 -19.68
CA ASN A 204 10.06 8.17 -20.77
C ASN A 204 8.75 7.86 -21.51
N GLY A 205 8.01 6.84 -21.06
CA GLY A 205 6.86 6.28 -21.73
C GLY A 205 5.58 7.04 -21.47
N LYS A 206 4.52 6.64 -22.19
CA LYS A 206 3.19 7.23 -22.04
C LYS A 206 2.60 6.92 -20.67
N ALA A 207 2.92 5.76 -20.08
CA ALA A 207 2.51 5.43 -18.72
C ALA A 207 3.00 6.48 -17.72
N PHE A 208 4.24 6.94 -17.86
CA PHE A 208 4.80 7.97 -16.99
C PHE A 208 4.08 9.32 -17.17
N GLU A 209 3.81 9.73 -18.42
CA GLU A 209 3.08 10.96 -18.69
C GLU A 209 1.67 10.93 -18.09
N ASN A 210 0.96 9.82 -18.27
CA ASN A 210 -0.37 9.64 -17.69
C ASN A 210 -0.33 9.53 -16.16
N PHE A 211 0.73 8.96 -15.58
CA PHE A 211 0.93 8.93 -14.12
C PHE A 211 1.00 10.35 -13.56
N VAL A 212 1.74 11.25 -14.22
CA VAL A 212 1.81 12.67 -13.83
C VAL A 212 0.45 13.35 -13.98
N ALA A 213 -0.29 13.04 -15.05
CA ALA A 213 -1.65 13.56 -15.23
C ALA A 213 -2.61 13.06 -14.13
N ALA A 214 -2.55 11.79 -13.74
CA ALA A 214 -3.33 11.25 -12.63
C ALA A 214 -2.99 11.94 -11.30
N ALA A 215 -1.71 12.18 -11.01
CA ALA A 215 -1.30 12.96 -9.85
C ALA A 215 -1.80 14.42 -9.91
N SER A 216 -1.90 15.01 -11.09
CA SER A 216 -2.52 16.33 -11.28
C SER A 216 -4.02 16.30 -10.99
N ASN A 217 -4.73 15.28 -11.47
CA ASN A 217 -6.16 15.06 -11.21
C ASN A 217 -6.43 14.90 -9.70
N LEU A 218 -5.55 14.22 -8.96
CA LEU A 218 -5.63 14.17 -7.48
C LEU A 218 -5.64 15.57 -6.86
N THR A 219 -4.73 16.45 -7.30
CA THR A 219 -4.65 17.83 -6.81
C THR A 219 -5.89 18.65 -7.18
N LEU A 220 -6.39 18.50 -8.41
CA LEU A 220 -7.59 19.19 -8.88
C LEU A 220 -8.84 18.73 -8.12
N ALA A 221 -9.06 17.43 -8.00
CA ALA A 221 -10.17 16.86 -7.26
C ALA A 221 -10.13 17.23 -5.78
N ALA A 222 -8.96 17.15 -5.13
CA ALA A 222 -8.80 17.57 -3.75
C ALA A 222 -9.19 19.05 -3.56
N LYS A 223 -8.72 19.92 -4.45
CA LYS A 223 -9.06 21.35 -4.44
C LYS A 223 -10.57 21.58 -4.59
N ARG A 224 -11.22 20.90 -5.54
CA ARG A 224 -12.67 21.01 -5.76
C ARG A 224 -13.48 20.53 -4.55
N MET A 225 -12.98 19.51 -3.85
CA MET A 225 -13.57 19.01 -2.61
C MET A 225 -13.30 19.93 -1.39
N GLY A 226 -12.46 20.96 -1.52
CA GLY A 226 -12.02 21.78 -0.38
C GLY A 226 -11.06 21.03 0.55
N LYS A 227 -10.31 20.06 0.03
CA LYS A 227 -9.37 19.19 0.76
C LYS A 227 -7.93 19.44 0.32
N LYS A 228 -6.98 19.02 1.16
CA LYS A 228 -5.57 18.91 0.76
C LYS A 228 -5.38 17.62 -0.04
N PRO A 229 -4.61 17.62 -1.14
CA PRO A 229 -4.15 16.38 -1.74
C PRO A 229 -3.03 15.79 -0.89
N LYS A 230 -3.00 14.46 -0.77
CA LYS A 230 -1.89 13.72 -0.15
C LYS A 230 -1.60 12.50 -1.00
N LEU A 231 -0.36 12.30 -1.40
CA LEU A 231 0.07 11.04 -2.03
C LEU A 231 0.58 10.11 -0.92
N MET A 232 0.00 8.91 -0.82
CA MET A 232 0.42 7.92 0.19
C MET A 232 1.62 7.12 -0.29
N CYS A 233 1.56 6.58 -1.51
CA CYS A 233 2.67 5.90 -2.15
C CYS A 233 2.52 5.91 -3.68
N VAL A 234 3.62 5.52 -4.34
CA VAL A 234 3.65 5.15 -5.76
C VAL A 234 4.05 3.67 -5.83
N HIS A 235 3.15 2.83 -6.30
CA HIS A 235 3.41 1.42 -6.53
C HIS A 235 4.15 1.23 -7.86
N LEU A 236 5.27 0.52 -7.84
CA LEU A 236 6.09 0.21 -9.01
C LEU A 236 5.95 -1.29 -9.31
N ASP A 237 5.38 -1.62 -10.46
CA ASP A 237 5.16 -3.01 -10.89
C ASP A 237 5.61 -3.20 -12.34
N TYR A 238 6.92 -3.36 -12.51
CA TYR A 238 7.57 -3.52 -13.80
C TYR A 238 8.83 -4.35 -13.61
N SER A 239 8.81 -5.62 -14.03
CA SER A 239 9.95 -6.53 -13.80
C SER A 239 10.09 -7.58 -14.90
N LEU A 240 9.24 -8.61 -14.95
CA LEU A 240 9.34 -9.66 -15.98
C LEU A 240 9.07 -9.16 -17.41
N GLU A 241 8.46 -7.98 -17.55
CA GLU A 241 8.26 -7.33 -18.84
C GLU A 241 9.52 -6.61 -19.33
N ASP A 242 10.46 -6.34 -18.43
CA ASP A 242 11.71 -5.68 -18.77
C ASP A 242 12.63 -6.63 -19.55
N THR A 243 13.05 -6.17 -20.72
CA THR A 243 13.96 -6.88 -21.62
C THR A 243 15.35 -6.24 -21.65
N SER A 244 15.77 -5.56 -20.59
CA SER A 244 17.12 -5.01 -20.49
C SER A 244 18.16 -6.12 -20.52
N ASP A 245 19.33 -5.82 -21.07
CA ASP A 245 20.38 -6.81 -21.29
C ASP A 245 20.99 -7.34 -19.97
N ASP A 246 20.98 -6.52 -18.92
CA ASP A 246 21.58 -6.86 -17.62
C ASP A 246 20.89 -6.18 -16.42
N ALA A 247 21.27 -6.63 -15.23
CA ALA A 247 20.76 -6.17 -13.93
C ALA A 247 21.03 -4.68 -13.67
N VAL A 248 22.15 -4.14 -14.15
CA VAL A 248 22.55 -2.74 -13.95
C VAL A 248 21.67 -1.83 -14.80
N ALA A 249 21.41 -2.20 -16.04
CA ALA A 249 20.51 -1.48 -16.94
C ALA A 249 19.08 -1.41 -16.37
N TYR A 250 18.57 -2.53 -15.83
CA TYR A 250 17.27 -2.53 -15.14
C TYR A 250 17.27 -1.57 -13.94
N ARG A 251 18.27 -1.69 -13.04
CA ARG A 251 18.40 -0.84 -11.84
C ARG A 251 18.43 0.63 -12.21
N ASP A 252 19.31 1.02 -13.14
CA ASP A 252 19.50 2.41 -13.52
C ASP A 252 18.25 2.99 -14.20
N GLY A 253 17.52 2.19 -14.97
CA GLY A 253 16.22 2.59 -15.50
C GLY A 253 15.17 2.81 -14.41
N MET A 254 15.09 1.94 -13.39
CA MET A 254 14.19 2.12 -12.25
C MET A 254 14.56 3.33 -11.38
N LEU A 255 15.86 3.61 -11.20
CA LEU A 255 16.33 4.86 -10.60
C LEU A 255 15.87 6.08 -11.40
N SER A 256 15.91 6.00 -12.74
CA SER A 256 15.40 7.06 -13.62
C SER A 256 13.90 7.28 -13.47
N VAL A 257 13.11 6.20 -13.38
CA VAL A 257 11.66 6.27 -13.09
C VAL A 257 11.40 7.02 -11.79
N MET A 258 12.06 6.62 -10.70
CA MET A 258 11.86 7.24 -9.38
C MET A 258 12.29 8.70 -9.36
N GLY A 259 13.49 9.02 -9.84
CA GLY A 259 13.98 10.41 -9.86
C GLY A 259 13.10 11.34 -10.69
N ARG A 260 12.61 10.88 -11.85
CA ARG A 260 11.66 11.67 -12.64
C ARG A 260 10.31 11.82 -11.94
N ALA A 261 9.81 10.78 -11.30
CA ALA A 261 8.55 10.84 -10.56
C ALA A 261 8.64 11.83 -9.40
N GLU A 262 9.74 11.81 -8.63
CA GLU A 262 10.02 12.80 -7.58
C GLU A 262 9.98 14.23 -8.12
N ASP A 263 10.70 14.51 -9.21
CA ASP A 263 10.73 15.84 -9.84
C ASP A 263 9.34 16.31 -10.31
N ALA A 264 8.56 15.40 -10.91
CA ALA A 264 7.23 15.71 -11.41
C ALA A 264 6.22 15.93 -10.28
N LEU A 265 6.24 15.07 -9.27
CA LEU A 265 5.37 15.16 -8.10
C LEU A 265 5.68 16.40 -7.25
N PHE A 266 6.96 16.75 -7.09
CA PHE A 266 7.37 17.96 -6.39
C PHE A 266 6.82 19.22 -7.06
N LYS A 267 6.81 19.29 -8.40
CA LYS A 267 6.20 20.40 -9.15
C LYS A 267 4.69 20.52 -8.94
N LEU A 268 4.02 19.40 -8.61
CA LEU A 268 2.60 19.38 -8.26
C LEU A 268 2.34 19.68 -6.77
N GLY A 269 3.39 19.88 -5.97
CA GLY A 269 3.31 20.21 -4.55
C GLY A 269 3.27 19.02 -3.60
N PHE A 270 3.60 17.82 -4.07
CA PHE A 270 3.75 16.64 -3.21
C PHE A 270 5.14 16.61 -2.56
N GLU A 271 5.20 16.01 -1.37
CA GLU A 271 6.47 15.65 -0.72
C GLU A 271 7.10 14.43 -1.40
N ASN A 272 8.32 14.05 -0.99
CA ASN A 272 9.00 12.87 -1.51
C ASN A 272 8.12 11.61 -1.32
N PRO A 273 7.65 10.97 -2.41
CA PRO A 273 6.77 9.82 -2.35
C PRO A 273 7.49 8.62 -1.73
N VAL A 274 6.70 7.74 -1.11
CA VAL A 274 7.16 6.38 -0.82
C VAL A 274 6.94 5.54 -2.08
N PHE A 275 8.01 5.07 -2.69
CA PHE A 275 7.96 4.07 -3.74
C PHE A 275 7.88 2.68 -3.11
N VAL A 276 6.92 1.88 -3.54
CA VAL A 276 6.74 0.51 -3.05
C VAL A 276 6.66 -0.46 -4.22
N ALA A 277 7.42 -1.55 -4.13
CA ALA A 277 7.35 -2.64 -5.09
C ALA A 277 7.16 -3.98 -4.37
N ARG A 278 6.84 -5.01 -5.14
CA ARG A 278 7.05 -6.41 -4.74
C ARG A 278 8.30 -6.91 -5.45
N MET A 279 9.13 -7.69 -4.75
CA MET A 279 10.32 -8.23 -5.37
C MET A 279 9.95 -9.47 -6.20
N GLU A 280 9.94 -9.30 -7.52
CA GLU A 280 9.61 -10.37 -8.45
C GLU A 280 10.64 -11.50 -8.35
N SER A 281 10.13 -12.73 -8.32
CA SER A 281 10.88 -13.97 -8.15
C SER A 281 10.76 -14.84 -9.40
N GLY A 282 10.02 -14.39 -10.42
CA GLY A 282 9.79 -15.15 -11.63
C GLY A 282 8.54 -16.02 -11.53
N THR A 283 8.49 -17.06 -12.34
CA THR A 283 7.32 -17.92 -12.45
C THR A 283 7.67 -19.38 -12.17
N ALA A 284 6.77 -20.29 -12.51
CA ALA A 284 7.06 -21.73 -12.50
C ALA A 284 8.15 -22.09 -13.51
N GLU A 285 8.22 -21.34 -14.63
CA GLU A 285 9.13 -21.58 -15.76
C GLU A 285 10.28 -20.57 -15.82
N ILE A 286 10.02 -19.30 -15.53
CA ILE A 286 11.02 -18.22 -15.58
C ILE A 286 11.71 -18.13 -14.23
N THR A 287 12.92 -18.66 -14.13
CA THR A 287 13.68 -18.68 -12.85
C THR A 287 14.93 -17.80 -12.86
N GLN A 288 15.27 -17.24 -14.01
CA GLN A 288 16.37 -16.30 -14.19
C GLN A 288 15.93 -15.21 -15.17
N ALA A 289 16.13 -13.95 -14.79
CA ALA A 289 15.92 -12.78 -15.65
C ALA A 289 16.78 -11.63 -15.12
N ALA A 290 17.27 -10.78 -16.02
CA ALA A 290 18.06 -9.59 -15.67
C ALA A 290 17.34 -8.69 -14.67
N ALA A 291 16.01 -8.55 -14.80
CA ALA A 291 15.20 -7.77 -13.86
C ALA A 291 15.11 -8.39 -12.45
N ILE A 292 15.17 -9.72 -12.30
CA ILE A 292 15.17 -10.37 -10.97
C ILE A 292 16.48 -10.05 -10.25
N GLU A 293 17.61 -10.13 -10.95
CA GLU A 293 18.92 -9.72 -10.43
C GLU A 293 19.02 -8.20 -10.21
N GLY A 294 18.46 -7.40 -11.12
CA GLY A 294 18.45 -5.94 -11.01
C GLY A 294 17.62 -5.42 -9.84
N GLN A 295 16.57 -6.13 -9.43
CA GLN A 295 15.82 -5.81 -8.22
C GLN A 295 16.63 -6.03 -6.94
N TRP A 296 17.49 -7.05 -6.93
CA TRP A 296 18.43 -7.29 -5.84
C TRP A 296 19.44 -6.14 -5.75
N GLU A 297 20.03 -5.74 -6.87
CA GLU A 297 20.89 -4.57 -6.95
C GLU A 297 20.18 -3.30 -6.45
N LEU A 298 18.93 -3.09 -6.86
CA LEU A 298 18.11 -1.96 -6.42
C LEU A 298 17.81 -1.98 -4.92
N ALA A 299 17.69 -3.15 -4.29
CA ALA A 299 17.36 -3.29 -2.86
C ALA A 299 18.39 -2.60 -1.93
N TRP A 300 19.64 -2.45 -2.36
CA TRP A 300 20.70 -1.79 -1.60
C TRP A 300 21.24 -0.53 -2.29
N ASN A 301 21.03 -0.40 -3.61
CA ASN A 301 21.54 0.70 -4.42
C ASN A 301 20.43 1.61 -4.97
N HIS A 302 19.37 1.89 -4.18
CA HIS A 302 18.29 2.81 -4.57
C HIS A 302 18.59 4.29 -4.24
N GLY A 303 19.83 4.64 -3.92
CA GLY A 303 20.24 6.02 -3.65
C GLY A 303 19.47 6.66 -2.49
N SER A 304 19.03 7.91 -2.67
CA SER A 304 18.23 8.65 -1.67
C SER A 304 16.72 8.46 -1.84
N HIS A 305 16.28 7.63 -2.78
CA HIS A 305 14.86 7.39 -3.00
C HIS A 305 14.25 6.68 -1.80
N ARG A 306 13.05 7.11 -1.38
CA ARG A 306 12.27 6.43 -0.34
C ARG A 306 11.60 5.21 -0.95
N PHE A 307 12.39 4.16 -1.17
CA PHE A 307 11.99 2.93 -1.83
C PHE A 307 11.99 1.75 -0.86
N LEU A 308 10.99 0.88 -0.97
CA LEU A 308 10.94 -0.36 -0.21
C LEU A 308 10.29 -1.49 -1.01
N TYR A 309 10.67 -2.73 -0.67
CA TYR A 309 9.93 -3.92 -1.06
C TYR A 309 8.93 -4.31 0.02
N SER A 310 7.66 -4.39 -0.35
CA SER A 310 6.57 -4.83 0.54
C SER A 310 6.68 -6.32 0.87
N ALA A 311 7.06 -7.14 -0.10
CA ALA A 311 7.20 -8.59 0.03
C ALA A 311 7.94 -9.17 -1.18
N PRO A 312 8.53 -10.38 -1.07
CA PRO A 312 8.90 -11.16 -2.23
C PRO A 312 7.67 -11.79 -2.89
N SER A 313 7.61 -11.79 -4.22
CA SER A 313 6.46 -12.30 -4.97
C SER A 313 6.20 -13.80 -4.78
N TYR A 314 7.25 -14.58 -4.47
CA TYR A 314 7.14 -16.03 -4.31
C TYR A 314 6.20 -16.48 -3.19
N MET A 315 5.85 -15.57 -2.26
CA MET A 315 4.95 -15.92 -1.16
C MET A 315 3.47 -15.96 -1.56
N PHE A 316 3.16 -15.57 -2.80
CA PHE A 316 1.79 -15.41 -3.29
C PHE A 316 1.47 -16.43 -4.37
N ALA A 317 0.27 -17.02 -4.28
CA ALA A 317 -0.15 -18.07 -5.19
C ALA A 317 -0.59 -17.51 -6.56
N HIS A 318 -0.17 -18.19 -7.63
CA HIS A 318 -0.55 -17.96 -9.01
C HIS A 318 -1.57 -19.00 -9.50
N ASP A 319 -2.37 -18.60 -10.48
CA ASP A 319 -3.22 -19.50 -11.27
C ASP A 319 -2.41 -20.14 -12.43
N ARG A 320 -3.09 -20.97 -13.23
CA ARG A 320 -2.49 -21.65 -14.39
C ARG A 320 -1.98 -20.71 -15.50
N PHE A 321 -2.27 -19.42 -15.41
CA PHE A 321 -1.81 -18.39 -16.34
C PHE A 321 -0.74 -17.50 -15.71
N GLU A 322 -0.15 -17.93 -14.59
CA GLU A 322 0.90 -17.25 -13.85
C GLU A 322 0.46 -15.87 -13.32
N ARG A 323 -0.85 -15.72 -13.06
CA ARG A 323 -1.43 -14.52 -12.46
C ARG A 323 -1.75 -14.77 -11.00
N ALA A 324 -1.53 -13.78 -10.15
CA ALA A 324 -1.95 -13.86 -8.76
C ALA A 324 -3.43 -14.22 -8.64
N THR A 325 -3.73 -15.23 -7.81
CA THR A 325 -5.11 -15.62 -7.48
C THR A 325 -5.84 -14.49 -6.75
N THR A 326 -7.18 -14.54 -6.67
CA THR A 326 -7.96 -13.51 -5.97
C THR A 326 -7.53 -13.35 -4.50
N ASP A 327 -7.30 -14.47 -3.81
CA ASP A 327 -6.81 -14.45 -2.42
C ASP A 327 -5.39 -13.87 -2.34
N ALA A 328 -4.49 -14.33 -3.20
CA ALA A 328 -3.13 -13.80 -3.29
C ALA A 328 -3.11 -12.29 -3.54
N ARG A 329 -4.00 -11.74 -4.38
CA ARG A 329 -4.08 -10.30 -4.63
C ARG A 329 -4.50 -9.52 -3.37
N ARG A 330 -5.38 -10.07 -2.54
CA ARG A 330 -5.73 -9.46 -1.24
C ARG A 330 -4.55 -9.51 -0.28
N GLU A 331 -3.88 -10.65 -0.19
CA GLU A 331 -2.69 -10.83 0.66
C GLU A 331 -1.55 -9.90 0.23
N MET A 332 -1.33 -9.72 -1.07
CA MET A 332 -0.37 -8.77 -1.62
C MET A 332 -0.68 -7.34 -1.20
N ALA A 333 -1.96 -6.93 -1.29
CA ALA A 333 -2.40 -5.62 -0.90
C ALA A 333 -2.27 -5.38 0.61
N GLU A 334 -2.50 -6.41 1.43
CA GLU A 334 -2.29 -6.35 2.88
C GLU A 334 -0.82 -6.20 3.26
N MET A 335 0.09 -6.92 2.60
CA MET A 335 1.53 -6.72 2.76
C MET A 335 1.96 -5.32 2.34
N THR A 336 1.43 -4.81 1.22
CA THR A 336 1.73 -3.45 0.75
C THR A 336 1.20 -2.40 1.72
N ALA A 337 -0.04 -2.55 2.21
CA ALA A 337 -0.63 -1.65 3.18
C ALA A 337 0.15 -1.63 4.49
N ALA A 338 0.60 -2.79 4.97
CA ALA A 338 1.43 -2.90 6.17
C ALA A 338 2.77 -2.17 5.99
N ALA A 339 3.39 -2.33 4.82
CA ALA A 339 4.65 -1.68 4.49
C ALA A 339 4.54 -0.16 4.44
N ILE A 340 3.53 0.38 3.77
CA ILE A 340 3.37 1.83 3.62
C ILE A 340 2.71 2.51 4.82
N ALA A 341 2.14 1.75 5.76
CA ALA A 341 1.64 2.30 7.03
C ALA A 341 2.77 2.78 7.94
N ASP A 342 3.94 2.15 7.86
CA ASP A 342 5.15 2.53 8.61
C ASP A 342 6.41 2.30 7.76
N PRO A 343 6.60 3.07 6.68
CA PRO A 343 7.60 2.80 5.65
C PRO A 343 9.04 2.91 6.17
N GLU A 344 9.28 3.73 7.20
CA GLU A 344 10.61 3.90 7.79
C GLU A 344 11.02 2.71 8.67
N ASN A 345 10.06 1.87 9.09
CA ASN A 345 10.29 0.69 9.92
C ASN A 345 9.87 -0.61 9.20
N TRP A 346 9.74 -0.56 7.87
CA TRP A 346 9.46 -1.73 7.06
C TRP A 346 10.71 -2.19 6.30
N GLN A 347 11.18 -3.40 6.62
CA GLN A 347 12.25 -4.04 5.86
C GLN A 347 12.04 -5.54 5.87
N CYS A 348 11.86 -6.13 4.69
CA CYS A 348 11.93 -7.58 4.53
C CYS A 348 13.35 -8.07 4.85
N PRO A 349 13.54 -9.27 5.43
CA PRO A 349 14.87 -9.80 5.63
C PRO A 349 15.67 -9.83 4.32
N THR A 350 16.88 -9.27 4.34
CA THR A 350 17.70 -9.11 3.13
C THR A 350 19.13 -9.55 3.43
N PHE A 351 19.60 -10.60 2.78
CA PHE A 351 20.94 -11.17 3.01
C PHE A 351 22.01 -10.34 2.31
N TYR A 352 23.04 -9.86 3.00
CA TYR A 352 24.07 -8.99 2.39
C TYR A 352 25.48 -9.57 2.39
N LEU A 353 25.70 -10.69 3.09
CA LEU A 353 27.02 -11.31 3.20
C LEU A 353 26.87 -12.82 3.19
N ALA A 354 27.71 -13.49 2.39
CA ALA A 354 27.95 -14.92 2.46
C ALA A 354 29.46 -15.13 2.64
N GLU A 355 29.88 -15.76 3.73
CA GLU A 355 31.29 -15.97 4.05
C GLU A 355 31.58 -17.43 4.43
N ARG A 356 32.79 -17.88 4.13
CA ARG A 356 33.28 -19.18 4.59
C ARG A 356 33.45 -19.15 6.11
N THR A 357 33.17 -20.27 6.76
CA THR A 357 33.49 -20.47 8.18
C THR A 357 34.75 -21.33 8.32
N GLY A 358 35.19 -21.55 9.57
CA GLY A 358 36.28 -22.49 9.85
C GLY A 358 35.95 -23.95 9.49
N ASP A 359 34.66 -24.30 9.34
CA ASP A 359 34.25 -25.57 8.74
C ASP A 359 34.10 -25.38 7.22
N PRO A 360 34.89 -26.08 6.39
CA PRO A 360 34.87 -25.90 4.93
C PRO A 360 33.53 -26.30 4.27
N LYS A 361 32.63 -26.97 5.00
CA LYS A 361 31.28 -27.34 4.55
C LYS A 361 30.19 -26.46 5.14
N VAL A 362 30.54 -25.38 5.84
CA VAL A 362 29.56 -24.44 6.38
C VAL A 362 29.86 -23.04 5.86
N ILE A 363 28.83 -22.41 5.31
CA ILE A 363 28.82 -20.99 4.94
C ILE A 363 27.94 -20.26 5.94
N LYS A 364 28.42 -19.12 6.45
CA LYS A 364 27.62 -18.19 7.23
C LYS A 364 27.03 -17.15 6.27
N VAL A 365 25.71 -16.96 6.34
CA VAL A 365 25.00 -15.93 5.59
C VAL A 365 24.35 -14.97 6.57
N VAL A 366 24.57 -13.67 6.38
CA VAL A 366 24.11 -12.63 7.30
C VAL A 366 23.03 -11.79 6.64
N ALA A 367 21.94 -11.55 7.36
CA ALA A 367 20.82 -10.73 6.92
C ALA A 367 20.70 -9.43 7.71
N GLN A 368 20.15 -8.42 7.04
CA GLN A 368 19.50 -7.32 7.72
C GLN A 368 18.01 -7.67 7.86
N SER A 369 17.50 -7.63 9.09
CA SER A 369 16.10 -7.87 9.41
C SER A 369 15.68 -7.01 10.62
N MET A 370 14.39 -6.70 10.75
CA MET A 370 13.93 -5.92 11.91
C MET A 370 13.87 -6.77 13.19
N THR A 371 13.56 -8.07 13.06
CA THR A 371 13.49 -9.03 14.15
C THR A 371 14.26 -10.31 13.80
N ASP A 372 14.33 -11.25 14.74
CA ASP A 372 15.07 -12.51 14.58
C ASP A 372 14.60 -13.30 13.36
N LEU A 373 15.56 -13.93 12.67
CA LEU A 373 15.27 -14.82 11.56
C LEU A 373 14.61 -16.11 12.03
N VAL A 374 13.73 -16.63 11.18
CA VAL A 374 13.08 -17.92 11.34
C VAL A 374 13.22 -18.69 10.03
N VAL A 375 13.75 -19.90 10.12
CA VAL A 375 13.73 -20.91 9.04
C VAL A 375 12.44 -21.72 9.23
N ASP A 376 11.44 -21.45 8.38
CA ASP A 376 10.11 -22.04 8.55
C ASP A 376 10.09 -23.51 8.14
N GLN A 377 9.89 -24.39 9.13
CA GLN A 377 9.91 -25.84 8.95
C GLN A 377 8.67 -26.38 8.23
N TYR A 378 7.60 -25.59 8.13
CA TYR A 378 6.43 -25.98 7.35
C TYR A 378 6.69 -25.92 5.84
N ASP A 379 7.68 -25.13 5.41
CA ASP A 379 8.01 -24.89 4.01
C ASP A 379 6.75 -24.64 3.15
N PRO A 380 6.02 -23.53 3.40
CA PRO A 380 4.73 -23.28 2.76
C PRO A 380 4.81 -23.14 1.24
N PHE A 381 6.02 -22.98 0.69
CA PHE A 381 6.27 -22.78 -0.73
C PHE A 381 7.00 -23.96 -1.36
N ASP A 382 7.30 -25.03 -0.62
CA ASP A 382 8.02 -26.20 -1.13
C ASP A 382 9.39 -25.81 -1.74
N ALA A 383 10.16 -25.00 -1.02
CA ALA A 383 11.52 -24.61 -1.38
C ALA A 383 12.54 -25.76 -1.23
N GLY A 384 12.16 -26.83 -0.52
CA GLY A 384 12.91 -28.07 -0.39
C GLY A 384 14.07 -28.00 0.61
N ALA A 385 14.92 -29.03 0.61
CA ALA A 385 15.98 -29.22 1.62
C ALA A 385 17.01 -28.08 1.70
N GLY A 386 17.21 -27.35 0.60
CA GLY A 386 18.07 -26.17 0.58
C GLY A 386 17.42 -24.92 1.18
N GLY A 387 16.13 -24.96 1.55
CA GLY A 387 15.40 -23.81 2.11
C GLY A 387 15.33 -22.60 1.17
N GLY A 388 15.49 -22.81 -0.14
CA GLY A 388 15.62 -21.77 -1.16
C GLY A 388 17.06 -21.36 -1.48
N PHE A 389 18.06 -21.83 -0.74
CA PHE A 389 19.48 -21.57 -1.01
C PHE A 389 20.08 -22.52 -2.04
N ARG A 390 20.98 -21.99 -2.88
CA ARG A 390 21.76 -22.74 -3.87
C ARG A 390 23.17 -22.20 -3.98
N VAL A 391 24.11 -23.07 -4.34
CA VAL A 391 25.48 -22.68 -4.70
C VAL A 391 25.57 -22.59 -6.22
N LEU A 392 25.92 -21.41 -6.72
CA LEU A 392 26.10 -21.16 -8.15
C LEU A 392 27.60 -21.05 -8.47
N TYR A 393 27.95 -21.40 -9.71
CA TYR A 393 29.29 -21.24 -10.27
C TYR A 393 30.42 -21.97 -9.51
N ALA A 394 30.09 -23.02 -8.77
CA ALA A 394 31.10 -23.92 -8.22
C ALA A 394 31.60 -24.90 -9.30
N ASP A 395 32.91 -25.16 -9.31
CA ASP A 395 33.56 -26.10 -10.24
C ASP A 395 33.26 -27.57 -9.89
N ASN A 396 32.77 -27.82 -8.68
CA ASN A 396 32.42 -29.13 -8.17
C ASN A 396 30.95 -29.22 -7.75
N PRO A 397 30.31 -30.41 -7.83
CA PRO A 397 28.95 -30.60 -7.35
C PRO A 397 28.84 -30.32 -5.84
N VAL A 398 28.00 -29.36 -5.48
CA VAL A 398 27.72 -28.94 -4.10
C VAL A 398 26.25 -28.62 -3.96
N ASP A 399 25.64 -29.17 -2.92
CA ASP A 399 24.24 -28.92 -2.55
C ASP A 399 24.17 -28.34 -1.14
N VAL A 400 23.19 -27.47 -0.91
CA VAL A 400 22.79 -27.07 0.44
C VAL A 400 21.93 -28.19 1.02
N THR A 401 22.39 -28.75 2.13
CA THR A 401 21.79 -29.93 2.78
C THR A 401 21.02 -29.61 4.05
N ASP A 402 21.29 -28.47 4.67
CA ASP A 402 20.62 -27.99 5.87
C ASP A 402 20.80 -26.48 6.01
N VAL A 403 19.78 -25.82 6.58
CA VAL A 403 19.73 -24.38 6.83
C VAL A 403 19.24 -24.16 8.26
N SER A 404 20.06 -23.50 9.07
CA SER A 404 19.74 -23.24 10.47
C SER A 404 20.10 -21.82 10.88
N VAL A 405 19.35 -21.22 11.80
CA VAL A 405 19.74 -19.95 12.43
C VAL A 405 21.03 -20.14 13.22
N ASP A 406 21.95 -19.19 13.11
CA ASP A 406 23.18 -19.17 13.90
C ASP A 406 22.82 -18.99 15.40
N PRO A 407 23.24 -19.90 16.29
CA PRO A 407 22.91 -19.80 17.71
C PRO A 407 23.51 -18.56 18.40
N ASP A 408 24.57 -17.97 17.82
CA ASP A 408 25.27 -16.81 18.37
C ASP A 408 24.82 -15.48 17.72
N ASP A 409 24.06 -15.54 16.63
CA ASP A 409 23.56 -14.38 15.89
C ASP A 409 22.19 -14.69 15.25
N SER A 410 21.11 -14.18 15.85
CA SER A 410 19.74 -14.41 15.37
C SER A 410 19.44 -13.79 14.00
N LYS A 411 20.38 -13.03 13.43
CA LYS A 411 20.30 -12.45 12.07
C LYS A 411 21.23 -13.13 11.07
N ALA A 412 21.88 -14.21 11.47
CA ALA A 412 22.69 -15.03 10.58
C ALA A 412 22.15 -16.46 10.48
N LEU A 413 22.50 -17.11 9.37
CA LEU A 413 22.19 -18.50 9.07
C LEU A 413 23.48 -19.27 8.81
N HIS A 414 23.51 -20.53 9.20
CA HIS A 414 24.48 -21.52 8.72
C HIS A 414 23.86 -22.34 7.61
N LEU A 415 24.54 -22.38 6.46
CA LEU A 415 24.24 -23.27 5.35
C LEU A 415 25.23 -24.43 5.38
N ARG A 416 24.73 -25.64 5.62
CA ARG A 416 25.55 -26.86 5.57
C ARG A 416 25.55 -27.42 4.16
N LEU A 417 26.74 -27.70 3.65
CA LEU A 417 26.95 -28.15 2.28
C LEU A 417 27.34 -29.63 2.23
N SER A 418 26.99 -30.30 1.13
CA SER A 418 27.42 -31.69 0.87
C SER A 418 28.94 -31.80 0.73
N ALA A 419 29.59 -30.80 0.12
CA ALA A 419 31.02 -30.65 -0.04
C ALA A 419 31.47 -29.18 0.07
N ARG A 420 32.79 -28.95 0.14
CA ARG A 420 33.35 -27.59 0.04
C ARG A 420 33.16 -27.08 -1.39
N PRO A 421 32.64 -25.86 -1.62
CA PRO A 421 32.56 -25.31 -2.96
C PRO A 421 33.94 -24.82 -3.42
N GLU A 422 34.31 -25.21 -4.64
CA GLU A 422 35.55 -24.89 -5.34
C GLU A 422 35.27 -23.99 -6.55
N GLY A 423 36.29 -23.28 -7.03
CA GLY A 423 36.21 -22.36 -8.17
C GLY A 423 36.32 -20.89 -7.81
N GLU A 424 36.62 -20.07 -8.81
CA GLU A 424 36.59 -18.61 -8.71
C GLU A 424 35.18 -18.09 -8.99
N GLY A 425 34.72 -17.11 -8.21
CA GLY A 425 33.41 -16.48 -8.46
C GLY A 425 32.19 -17.29 -7.96
N VAL A 426 32.38 -18.26 -7.06
CA VAL A 426 31.28 -18.97 -6.39
C VAL A 426 30.29 -17.97 -5.78
N GLN A 427 29.01 -18.21 -5.98
CA GLN A 427 27.93 -17.40 -5.40
C GLN A 427 26.94 -18.24 -4.60
N ILE A 428 26.31 -17.61 -3.62
CA ILE A 428 25.18 -18.13 -2.86
C ILE A 428 23.93 -17.40 -3.30
N ALA A 429 22.99 -18.15 -3.87
CA ALA A 429 21.70 -17.64 -4.29
C ALA A 429 20.63 -18.00 -3.24
N TYR A 430 19.70 -17.09 -2.98
CA TYR A 430 18.48 -17.36 -2.22
C TYR A 430 17.27 -17.02 -3.09
N ALA A 431 16.30 -17.95 -3.17
CA ALA A 431 15.08 -17.81 -3.96
C ALA A 431 15.37 -17.32 -5.41
N PHE A 432 16.43 -17.83 -6.02
CA PHE A 432 16.85 -17.51 -7.38
C PHE A 432 17.43 -18.74 -8.09
N GLY A 433 17.31 -18.80 -9.42
CA GLY A 433 17.93 -19.82 -10.27
C GLY A 433 17.47 -21.25 -9.98
N ALA A 434 16.26 -21.43 -9.47
CA ALA A 434 15.68 -22.75 -9.26
C ALA A 434 15.47 -23.51 -10.58
N ALA A 435 15.44 -24.83 -10.52
CA ALA A 435 14.88 -25.61 -11.62
C ALA A 435 13.38 -25.30 -11.74
N PRO A 436 12.84 -25.13 -12.95
CA PRO A 436 11.40 -25.03 -13.16
C PRO A 436 10.64 -26.17 -12.50
N ARG A 437 9.45 -25.87 -11.97
CA ARG A 437 8.61 -26.86 -11.29
C ARG A 437 7.13 -26.53 -11.46
N ASP A 438 6.30 -27.56 -11.35
CA ASP A 438 4.85 -27.40 -11.24
C ASP A 438 4.47 -26.88 -9.85
N GLY A 439 3.39 -26.10 -9.77
CA GLY A 439 2.82 -25.64 -8.50
C GLY A 439 2.15 -24.29 -8.60
N SER A 440 1.53 -23.87 -7.49
CA SER A 440 0.87 -22.57 -7.39
C SER A 440 1.84 -21.44 -7.05
N TYR A 441 3.12 -21.71 -6.78
CA TYR A 441 4.10 -20.70 -6.40
C TYR A 441 5.26 -20.71 -7.39
N PRO A 442 5.96 -19.57 -7.60
CA PRO A 442 7.18 -19.52 -8.38
C PRO A 442 8.19 -20.61 -7.98
N ALA A 443 8.99 -21.08 -8.93
CA ALA A 443 10.05 -22.05 -8.66
C ALA A 443 11.11 -21.48 -7.71
N ASN A 444 11.41 -20.20 -7.91
CA ASN A 444 12.22 -19.38 -7.03
C ASN A 444 11.42 -19.02 -5.77
N CYS A 445 11.66 -19.75 -4.69
CA CYS A 445 11.05 -19.51 -3.38
C CYS A 445 12.04 -19.84 -2.25
N GLY A 446 11.68 -19.49 -1.02
CA GLY A 446 12.51 -19.80 0.15
C GLY A 446 11.71 -19.77 1.46
N VAL A 447 12.33 -20.31 2.52
CA VAL A 447 11.66 -20.54 3.82
C VAL A 447 12.11 -19.58 4.92
N VAL A 448 12.92 -18.58 4.59
CA VAL A 448 13.42 -17.64 5.60
C VAL A 448 12.47 -16.46 5.69
N ARG A 449 12.06 -16.14 6.92
CA ARG A 449 11.27 -14.97 7.29
C ARG A 449 11.80 -14.40 8.60
N ASP A 450 11.18 -13.33 9.07
CA ASP A 450 11.32 -12.92 10.46
C ASP A 450 10.05 -13.23 11.29
N THR A 451 9.94 -12.61 12.45
CA THR A 451 8.82 -12.83 13.39
C THR A 451 7.61 -11.94 13.18
N TRP A 452 7.64 -11.00 12.21
CA TRP A 452 6.48 -10.15 11.92
C TRP A 452 5.34 -10.97 11.32
N GLN A 453 4.12 -10.71 11.77
CA GLN A 453 2.91 -11.40 11.31
C GLN A 453 1.70 -10.48 11.17
N LEU A 454 0.82 -10.82 10.24
CA LEU A 454 -0.50 -10.21 10.05
C LEU A 454 -1.52 -11.29 9.68
N GLU A 455 -2.68 -11.30 10.34
CA GLU A 455 -3.79 -12.16 9.95
C GLU A 455 -4.52 -11.57 8.73
N SER A 456 -4.50 -12.29 7.61
CA SER A 456 -5.16 -11.87 6.37
C SER A 456 -6.67 -12.05 6.43
N LYS A 457 -7.42 -11.28 5.63
CA LYS A 457 -8.84 -11.56 5.35
C LYS A 457 -9.07 -12.99 4.82
N THR A 458 -8.08 -13.56 4.14
CA THR A 458 -8.15 -14.90 3.58
C THR A 458 -8.06 -15.99 4.66
N GLY A 459 -7.78 -15.61 5.91
CA GLY A 459 -7.53 -16.52 7.04
C GLY A 459 -6.08 -17.02 7.09
N ARG A 460 -5.23 -16.65 6.12
CA ARG A 460 -3.81 -16.97 6.12
C ARG A 460 -3.04 -16.01 7.02
N VAL A 461 -2.07 -16.53 7.78
CA VAL A 461 -1.09 -15.70 8.47
C VAL A 461 -0.02 -15.27 7.46
N LEU A 462 0.05 -13.98 7.20
CA LEU A 462 1.10 -13.37 6.41
C LEU A 462 2.33 -13.15 7.30
N ASN A 463 3.49 -13.42 6.74
CA ASN A 463 4.78 -13.19 7.38
C ASN A 463 5.63 -12.31 6.47
N ARG A 464 6.63 -11.66 7.05
CA ARG A 464 7.61 -10.91 6.26
C ARG A 464 8.77 -11.82 5.87
N TRP A 465 8.72 -12.31 4.64
CA TRP A 465 9.68 -13.25 4.06
C TRP A 465 10.92 -12.58 3.49
N ALA A 466 12.03 -13.31 3.47
CA ALA A 466 13.30 -12.82 2.97
C ALA A 466 13.26 -12.56 1.47
N LEU A 467 13.95 -11.51 1.02
CA LEU A 467 14.03 -11.15 -0.38
C LEU A 467 15.01 -12.05 -1.15
N PRO A 468 14.74 -12.38 -2.43
CA PRO A 468 15.71 -13.06 -3.29
C PRO A 468 17.05 -12.31 -3.35
N CYS A 469 18.16 -13.05 -3.45
CA CYS A 469 19.48 -12.44 -3.54
C CYS A 469 20.51 -13.30 -4.28
N LEU A 470 21.58 -12.66 -4.73
CA LEU A 470 22.79 -13.28 -5.26
C LEU A 470 23.99 -12.70 -4.52
N LEU A 471 24.72 -13.55 -3.80
CA LEU A 471 25.83 -13.15 -2.94
C LEU A 471 27.14 -13.77 -3.40
N PRO A 472 28.18 -12.99 -3.71
CA PRO A 472 29.52 -13.52 -3.86
C PRO A 472 29.99 -14.19 -2.57
N LEU A 473 30.55 -15.40 -2.68
CA LEU A 473 31.11 -16.10 -1.52
C LEU A 473 32.46 -15.49 -1.14
N GLN A 474 32.50 -14.83 0.02
CA GLN A 474 33.71 -14.20 0.54
C GLN A 474 34.58 -15.19 1.33
N PRO A 475 35.91 -14.98 1.37
CA PRO A 475 36.79 -15.65 2.34
C PRO A 475 36.31 -15.36 3.77
N GLY A 476 36.39 -16.36 4.65
CA GLY A 476 36.11 -16.16 6.06
C GLY A 476 37.24 -15.45 6.79
N ALA A 477 36.97 -14.90 7.98
CA ALA A 477 37.99 -14.31 8.85
C ALA A 477 39.13 -15.30 9.25
N SER A 478 38.93 -16.61 9.04
CA SER A 478 39.93 -17.66 9.26
C SER A 478 40.72 -18.05 8.00
N ASP A 479 40.36 -17.51 6.83
CA ASP A 479 41.04 -17.72 5.53
C ASP A 479 41.95 -16.55 5.13
N ALA A 480 41.92 -15.43 5.88
CA ALA A 480 42.78 -14.25 5.73
C ALA A 480 43.91 -14.27 6.76
#